data_AF-A0A2V9M591-F1
#
_entry.id   AF-A0A2V9M591-F1
#
_cell.length_a   1.000
_cell.length_b   1.000
_cell.length_c   1.000
_cell.angle_alpha   90.00
_cell.angle_beta   90.00
_cell.angle_gamma   90.00
#
_symmetry.space_group_name_H-M   'P 1'
#
loop_
_entity.id
_entity.type
_entity.pdbx_description
1 polymer ?
#
loop_
_entity_poly.entity_id
_entity_poly.type
_entity_poly.pdbx_seq_one_letter_code
_entity_poly.pdbx_strand_id
1 'polypeptide(L)'
;TLTLDYTHFVCQGLSEEESEQLLPFASHFHARGGREGRLQSSMKENVIDYSRVLKKMKEINYRGFFELEYVWIDREHLNDVDVLSETILLRDIADQFR
;
A
#
# COMPACT_ATOMS: atom_id res chain seq x y z
N THR A 1 -11.28 1.90 -14.74
CA THR A 1 -10.56 2.54 -13.63
C THR A 1 -9.39 1.64 -13.27
N LEU A 2 -8.34 2.16 -12.63
CA LEU A 2 -7.19 1.37 -12.22
C LEU A 2 -7.41 0.75 -10.83
N THR A 3 -6.81 -0.41 -10.60
CA THR A 3 -6.42 -0.88 -9.27
C THR A 3 -4.97 -0.48 -9.08
N LEU A 4 -4.72 0.41 -8.12
CA LEU A 4 -3.40 0.97 -7.86
C LEU A 4 -2.82 0.37 -6.59
N ASP A 5 -1.60 -0.14 -6.66
CA ASP A 5 -0.86 -0.67 -5.52
C ASP A 5 0.59 -0.16 -5.65
N TYR A 6 1.02 0.69 -4.73
CA TYR A 6 2.35 1.27 -4.74
C TYR A 6 3.45 0.24 -4.51
N THR A 7 3.14 -0.90 -3.87
CA THR A 7 4.14 -1.94 -3.58
C THR A 7 4.71 -2.56 -4.85
N HIS A 8 3.92 -2.68 -5.93
CA HIS A 8 4.42 -3.16 -7.22
C HIS A 8 5.49 -2.24 -7.83
N PHE A 9 5.43 -0.93 -7.58
CA PHE A 9 6.39 0.05 -8.08
C PHE A 9 7.62 0.12 -7.17
N VAL A 10 7.40 0.27 -5.86
CA VAL A 10 8.46 0.32 -4.85
C VAL A 10 9.30 -0.96 -4.84
N CYS A 11 8.68 -2.13 -5.02
CA CYS A 11 9.41 -3.40 -5.15
C CYS A 11 10.42 -3.39 -6.32
N GLN A 12 10.16 -2.60 -7.37
CA GLN A 12 11.03 -2.43 -8.53
C GLN A 12 12.00 -1.25 -8.39
N GLY A 13 12.05 -0.59 -7.23
CA GLY A 13 12.90 0.58 -6.99
C GLY A 13 12.34 1.89 -7.55
N LEU A 14 11.09 1.91 -8.02
CA LEU A 14 10.42 3.15 -8.42
C LEU A 14 9.95 3.92 -7.19
N SER A 15 9.92 5.24 -7.33
CA SER A 15 9.50 6.14 -6.26
C SER A 15 7.99 6.10 -6.06
N GLU A 16 7.55 6.46 -4.86
CA GLU A 16 6.12 6.66 -4.60
C GLU A 16 5.54 7.80 -5.45
N GLU A 17 6.33 8.84 -5.76
CA GLU A 17 5.88 9.99 -6.55
C GLU A 17 5.49 9.58 -7.97
N GLU A 18 6.23 8.66 -8.59
CA GLU A 18 5.89 8.10 -9.89
C GLU A 18 4.57 7.32 -9.85
N SER A 19 4.35 6.57 -8.75
CA SER A 19 3.11 5.80 -8.53
C SER A 19 1.91 6.72 -8.29
N GLU A 20 2.13 7.83 -7.58
CA GLU A 20 1.09 8.78 -7.17
C GLU A 20 0.42 9.50 -8.35
N GLN A 21 1.13 9.67 -9.46
CA GLN A 21 0.56 10.24 -10.69
C GLN A 21 -0.63 9.43 -11.23
N LEU A 22 -0.74 8.15 -10.86
CA LEU A 22 -1.83 7.27 -11.27
C LEU A 22 -3.06 7.34 -10.37
N LEU A 23 -2.92 7.92 -9.17
CA LEU A 23 -3.96 7.96 -8.15
C LEU A 23 -5.31 8.57 -8.64
N PRO A 24 -5.33 9.66 -9.45
CA PRO A 24 -6.58 10.21 -9.99
C PRO A 24 -7.36 9.28 -10.92
N PHE A 25 -6.72 8.24 -11.47
CA PHE A 25 -7.35 7.29 -12.40
C PHE A 25 -7.77 5.98 -11.73
N ALA A 26 -7.45 5.82 -10.44
CA ALA A 26 -7.74 4.63 -9.66
C ALA A 26 -9.14 4.68 -9.04
N SER A 27 -9.79 3.51 -8.93
CA SER A 27 -10.99 3.35 -8.09
C SER A 27 -10.82 2.28 -7.01
N HIS A 28 -9.74 1.50 -7.08
CA HIS A 28 -9.29 0.63 -6.01
C HIS A 28 -7.84 0.97 -5.71
N PHE A 29 -7.51 1.05 -4.43
CA PHE A 29 -6.16 1.21 -3.96
C PHE A 29 -5.84 0.07 -3.00
N HIS A 30 -4.89 -0.79 -3.37
CA HIS A 30 -4.47 -1.89 -2.53
C HIS A 30 -3.22 -1.49 -1.74
N ALA A 31 -3.22 -1.82 -0.47
CA ALA A 31 -2.22 -1.38 0.49
C ALA A 31 -1.69 -2.56 1.30
N ARG A 32 -0.37 -2.67 1.37
CA ARG A 32 0.39 -3.62 2.20
C ARG A 32 1.80 -3.04 2.39
N GLY A 33 2.53 -3.46 3.43
CA GLY A 33 3.92 -3.03 3.58
C GLY A 33 4.75 -3.47 2.36
N GLY A 34 5.58 -2.57 1.81
CA GLY A 34 6.45 -2.88 0.68
C GLY A 34 7.79 -2.13 0.75
N ARG A 35 8.82 -2.70 0.12
CA ARG A 35 10.15 -2.09 -0.03
C ARG A 35 10.85 -2.61 -1.28
N GLU A 36 11.98 -2.01 -1.65
CA GLU A 36 12.78 -2.48 -2.78
C GLU A 36 13.10 -3.98 -2.67
N GLY A 37 12.84 -4.72 -3.75
CA GLY A 37 13.02 -6.17 -3.82
C GLY A 37 12.01 -7.00 -3.01
N ARG A 38 11.01 -6.39 -2.35
CA ARG A 38 9.99 -7.09 -1.56
C ARG A 38 8.60 -6.49 -1.79
N LEU A 39 7.74 -7.25 -2.48
CA LEU A 39 6.34 -6.88 -2.72
C LEU A 39 5.53 -6.78 -1.42
N GLN A 40 5.81 -7.66 -0.46
CA GLN A 40 5.25 -7.61 0.88
C GLN A 40 6.38 -7.58 1.91
N SER A 41 6.32 -6.64 2.85
CA SER A 41 7.21 -6.52 3.99
C SER A 41 6.41 -6.17 5.25
N SER A 42 7.07 -6.21 6.41
CA SER A 42 6.46 -5.70 7.63
C SER A 42 6.28 -4.19 7.55
N MET A 43 5.30 -3.63 8.25
CA MET A 43 5.11 -2.18 8.37
C MET A 43 6.31 -1.48 9.01
N LYS A 44 7.13 -2.20 9.79
CA LYS A 44 8.41 -1.71 10.32
C LYS A 44 9.46 -1.47 9.22
N GLU A 45 9.48 -2.30 8.18
CA GLU A 45 10.43 -2.21 7.07
C GLU A 45 9.82 -1.58 5.80
N ASN A 46 8.53 -1.29 5.83
CA ASN A 46 7.81 -0.61 4.76
C ASN A 46 8.39 0.79 4.51
N VAL A 47 8.53 1.15 3.24
CA VAL A 47 9.03 2.48 2.85
C VAL A 47 7.93 3.41 2.34
N ILE A 48 6.71 2.91 2.12
CA ILE A 48 5.58 3.71 1.61
C ILE A 48 5.00 4.58 2.73
N ASP A 49 4.97 5.90 2.54
CA ASP A 49 4.31 6.82 3.48
C ASP A 49 2.78 6.84 3.28
N TYR A 50 2.10 5.90 3.96
CA TYR A 50 0.64 5.81 3.91
C TYR A 50 -0.08 7.05 4.47
N SER A 51 0.54 7.80 5.39
CA SER A 51 -0.05 9.06 5.86
C SER A 51 -0.07 10.10 4.74
N ARG A 52 0.97 10.16 3.91
CA ARG A 52 1.02 11.01 2.71
C ARG A 52 0.01 10.54 1.65
N VAL A 53 -0.05 9.24 1.37
CA VAL A 53 -1.01 8.66 0.41
C VAL A 53 -2.45 9.02 0.77
N LEU A 54 -2.84 8.83 2.03
CA LEU A 54 -4.21 9.11 2.50
C LEU A 54 -4.54 10.62 2.44
N LYS A 55 -3.57 11.49 2.76
CA LYS A 55 -3.72 12.95 2.58
C LYS A 55 -3.97 13.29 1.11
N LYS A 56 -3.21 12.69 0.19
CA LYS A 56 -3.37 12.90 -1.25
C LYS A 56 -4.71 12.42 -1.77
N MET A 57 -5.16 11.24 -1.34
CA MET A 57 -6.50 10.75 -1.63
C MET A 57 -7.58 11.74 -1.20
N LYS A 58 -7.45 12.33 -0.01
CA LYS A 58 -8.37 13.35 0.48
C LYS A 58 -8.32 14.63 -0.36
N GLU A 59 -7.13 15.11 -0.72
CA GLU A 59 -6.92 16.29 -1.56
C GLU A 59 -7.59 16.16 -2.93
N ILE A 60 -7.52 14.98 -3.56
CA ILE A 60 -8.15 14.72 -4.86
C ILE A 60 -9.60 14.26 -4.75
N ASN A 61 -10.18 14.27 -3.55
CA ASN A 61 -11.54 13.79 -3.28
C ASN A 61 -11.78 12.36 -3.79
N TYR A 62 -10.82 11.47 -3.55
CA TYR A 62 -10.87 10.07 -3.94
C TYR A 62 -12.14 9.40 -3.40
N ARG A 63 -12.90 8.74 -4.30
CA ARG A 63 -14.18 8.07 -3.99
C ARG A 63 -14.11 6.55 -4.08
N GLY A 64 -12.93 6.01 -4.36
CA GLY A 64 -12.70 4.58 -4.49
C GLY A 64 -12.53 3.86 -3.15
N PHE A 65 -12.08 2.63 -3.22
CA PHE A 65 -11.82 1.78 -2.06
C PHE A 65 -10.34 1.78 -1.68
N PHE A 66 -10.07 1.82 -0.38
CA PHE A 66 -8.75 1.56 0.19
C PHE A 66 -8.78 0.17 0.83
N GLU A 67 -8.02 -0.76 0.25
CA GLU A 67 -8.08 -2.19 0.56
C GLU A 67 -6.76 -2.66 1.15
N LEU A 68 -6.82 -3.46 2.21
CA LEU A 68 -5.64 -4.06 2.84
C LEU A 68 -5.38 -5.41 2.18
N GLU A 69 -4.24 -5.58 1.51
CA GLU A 69 -3.96 -6.73 0.66
C GLU A 69 -2.77 -7.56 1.15
N TYR A 70 -2.83 -8.01 2.40
CA TYR A 70 -1.87 -8.99 2.89
C TYR A 70 -2.27 -10.41 2.46
N VAL A 71 -1.35 -11.11 1.83
CA VAL A 71 -1.55 -12.49 1.38
C VAL A 71 -0.54 -13.40 2.05
N TRP A 72 -0.97 -14.62 2.38
CA TRP A 72 -0.08 -15.66 2.88
C TRP A 72 0.07 -16.72 1.79
N ILE A 73 1.17 -16.63 1.05
CA ILE A 73 1.49 -17.52 -0.07
C ILE A 73 2.98 -17.83 -0.01
N ASP A 74 3.37 -19.10 -0.15
CA ASP A 74 4.78 -19.52 -0.20
C ASP A 74 5.39 -19.25 -1.58
N ARG A 75 5.50 -17.97 -1.92
CA ARG A 75 6.06 -17.45 -3.18
C ARG A 75 6.49 -16.00 -2.98
N GLU A 76 7.59 -15.57 -3.62
CA GLU A 76 8.11 -14.19 -3.54
C GLU A 76 8.22 -13.66 -2.09
N HIS A 77 8.45 -14.55 -1.12
CA HIS A 77 8.52 -14.21 0.30
C HIS A 77 7.24 -13.56 0.89
N LEU A 78 6.07 -13.79 0.28
CA LEU A 78 4.80 -13.26 0.77
C LEU A 78 4.35 -13.88 2.11
N ASN A 79 5.00 -14.95 2.55
CA ASN A 79 4.78 -15.61 3.84
C ASN A 79 5.81 -15.21 4.94
N ASP A 80 6.70 -14.24 4.67
CA ASP A 80 7.75 -13.83 5.62
C ASP A 80 7.22 -12.99 6.81
N VAL A 81 5.94 -12.60 6.80
CA VAL A 81 5.33 -11.75 7.84
C VAL A 81 4.04 -12.35 8.38
N ASP A 82 3.69 -11.97 9.61
CA ASP A 82 2.38 -12.26 10.18
C ASP A 82 1.31 -11.33 9.57
N VAL A 83 0.64 -11.83 8.53
CA VAL A 83 -0.36 -11.07 7.78
C VAL A 83 -1.48 -10.49 8.65
N LEU A 84 -1.83 -11.12 9.79
CA LEU A 84 -2.87 -10.59 10.68
C LEU A 84 -2.37 -9.35 11.42
N SER A 85 -1.19 -9.43 12.03
CA SER A 85 -0.58 -8.30 12.73
C SER A 85 -0.32 -7.12 11.78
N GLU A 86 0.23 -7.38 10.59
CA GLU A 86 0.52 -6.32 9.61
C GLU A 86 -0.77 -5.67 9.05
N THR A 87 -1.83 -6.45 8.88
CA THR A 87 -3.16 -5.93 8.52
C THR A 87 -3.69 -5.00 9.62
N ILE A 88 -3.57 -5.39 10.88
CA ILE A 88 -4.00 -4.57 12.03
C ILE A 88 -3.24 -3.24 12.05
N LEU A 89 -1.91 -3.28 11.93
CA LEU A 89 -1.07 -2.08 11.94
C LEU A 89 -1.45 -1.09 10.83
N LEU A 90 -1.64 -1.59 9.60
CA LEU A 90 -1.99 -0.72 8.47
C LEU A 90 -3.42 -0.19 8.54
N ARG A 91 -4.38 -1.00 9.03
CA ARG A 91 -5.74 -0.52 9.33
C ARG A 91 -5.71 0.63 10.31
N ASP A 92 -4.96 0.50 11.41
CA ASP A 92 -4.92 1.51 12.46
C ASP A 92 -4.30 2.83 11.97
N ILE A 93 -3.40 2.78 10.97
CA ILE A 93 -2.93 3.98 10.23
C ILE A 93 -4.06 4.56 9.38
N ALA A 94 -4.79 3.74 8.62
CA ALA A 94 -5.86 4.19 7.75
C ALA A 94 -7.05 4.80 8.53
N ASP A 95 -7.40 4.23 9.68
CA ASP A 95 -8.50 4.69 10.53
C ASP A 95 -8.24 6.09 11.12
N GLN A 96 -7.00 6.54 11.22
CA GLN A 96 -6.67 7.93 11.63
C GLN A 96 -7.12 8.99 10.61
N PHE A 97 -7.47 8.57 9.39
CA PHE A 97 -7.85 9.46 8.29
C PHE A 97 -9.33 9.37 7.89
N ARG A 98 -10.12 8.60 8.65
CA ARG A 98 -11.59 8.56 8.53
C ARG A 98 -12.25 9.84 9.05
#